data_AF-A0A7W1PY55-F1
#
_entry.id   AF-A0A7W1PY55-F1
#
_cell.length_a   1.000
_cell.length_b   1.000
_cell.length_c   1.000
_cell.angle_alpha   90.00
_cell.angle_beta   90.00
_cell.angle_gamma   90.00
#
_symmetry.space_group_name_H-M   'P 1'
#
loop_
_entity.id
_entity.type
_entity.pdbx_description
1 polymer ?
#
loop_
_entity_poly.entity_id
_entity_poly.type
_entity_poly.pdbx_seq_one_letter_code
_entity_poly.pdbx_strand_id
1 'polypeptide(L)'
;MSLVPGDVAGDQGLRRGTAVLRAHGRTIFDEDAFDPMVQGYDLRRQIGNMACTWSALGGAEGDLCPTERVYALADLCGAPASSMLYDGTTHALDQTPAPVVGPFWPTEIADWLADRVADDPKPATSTHERVTFFGQAVPADRQLV
;
A
#
# COMPACT_ATOMS: atom_id res chain seq x y z
N MET A 1 -5.16 -46.71 1.56
CA MET A 1 -3.88 -46.89 0.87
C MET A 1 -4.14 -47.75 -0.36
N SER A 2 -4.16 -47.14 -1.54
CA SER A 2 -4.17 -47.81 -2.84
C SER A 2 -3.59 -46.83 -3.85
N LEU A 3 -2.45 -47.18 -4.42
CA LEU A 3 -1.80 -46.44 -5.49
C LEU A 3 -2.38 -46.96 -6.81
N VAL A 4 -3.00 -46.08 -7.61
CA VAL A 4 -3.30 -46.38 -9.00
C VAL A 4 -2.23 -45.66 -9.85
N PRO A 5 -1.42 -46.36 -10.65
CA PRO A 5 -0.51 -45.72 -11.59
C PRO A 5 -1.32 -45.15 -12.76
N GLY A 6 -1.21 -43.85 -12.98
CA GLY A 6 -1.67 -43.19 -14.21
C GLY A 6 -0.46 -42.60 -14.92
N ASP A 7 -0.26 -43.02 -16.16
CA ASP A 7 0.91 -42.75 -16.99
C ASP A 7 1.27 -41.26 -17.12
N VAL A 8 2.56 -40.98 -16.96
CA VAL A 8 3.15 -39.68 -17.29
C VAL A 8 3.50 -39.71 -18.78
N ALA A 9 2.56 -39.29 -19.62
CA ALA A 9 2.82 -38.97 -21.02
C ALA A 9 2.59 -37.48 -21.22
N GLY A 10 3.63 -36.79 -21.71
CA GLY A 10 3.75 -35.34 -21.69
C GLY A 10 2.70 -34.60 -22.51
N ASP A 11 2.43 -33.37 -22.08
CA ASP A 11 2.00 -32.27 -22.94
C ASP A 11 2.33 -30.95 -22.23
N GLN A 12 3.17 -30.13 -22.85
CA GLN A 12 3.38 -28.74 -22.41
C GLN A 12 2.20 -27.92 -22.93
N GLY A 13 1.16 -27.80 -22.12
CA GLY A 13 0.00 -26.98 -22.43
C GLY A 13 -0.65 -26.45 -21.17
N LEU A 14 -0.46 -25.16 -20.90
CA LEU A 14 -1.14 -24.39 -19.85
C LEU A 14 -2.65 -24.37 -20.14
N ARG A 15 -3.38 -25.39 -19.68
CA ARG A 15 -4.86 -25.41 -19.74
C ARG A 15 -5.42 -24.84 -18.43
N ARG A 16 -6.17 -23.75 -18.56
CA ARG A 16 -7.11 -23.27 -17.53
C ARG A 16 -8.05 -24.42 -17.16
N GLY A 17 -7.95 -24.91 -15.93
CA GLY A 17 -8.75 -26.01 -15.42
C GLY A 17 -8.55 -26.17 -13.90
N THR A 18 -9.52 -25.68 -13.15
CA THR A 18 -9.71 -25.83 -11.70
C THR A 18 -9.61 -27.29 -11.24
N ALA A 19 -8.89 -27.58 -10.15
CA ALA A 19 -9.36 -28.47 -9.06
C ALA A 19 -8.31 -28.82 -7.97
N VAL A 20 -8.65 -28.38 -6.75
CA VAL A 20 -8.62 -29.12 -5.47
C VAL A 20 -7.27 -29.42 -4.81
N LEU A 21 -6.98 -28.60 -3.80
CA LEU A 21 -6.09 -28.89 -2.68
C LEU A 21 -6.48 -30.19 -1.95
N ARG A 22 -5.56 -31.16 -1.89
CA ARG A 22 -5.52 -32.13 -0.79
C ARG A 22 -4.39 -31.77 0.15
N ALA A 23 -4.78 -31.34 1.35
CA ALA A 23 -3.88 -31.13 2.47
C ALA A 23 -3.10 -32.43 2.76
N HIS A 24 -1.84 -32.48 2.35
CA HIS A 24 -0.61 -32.90 3.09
C HIS A 24 0.66 -32.46 2.29
N GLY A 25 0.52 -31.40 1.50
CA GLY A 25 1.49 -30.82 0.56
C GLY A 25 0.81 -29.64 -0.13
N ARG A 26 0.42 -28.64 0.67
CA ARG A 26 -0.55 -27.58 0.28
C ARG A 26 0.03 -26.70 -0.82
N THR A 27 -0.61 -26.66 -1.98
CA THR A 27 -0.48 -25.59 -2.96
C THR A 27 -1.12 -24.32 -2.39
N ILE A 28 -0.35 -23.25 -2.25
CA ILE A 28 -0.65 -22.11 -1.37
C ILE A 28 -1.63 -21.09 -2.00
N PHE A 29 -2.05 -21.27 -3.25
CA PHE A 29 -2.81 -20.26 -4.00
C PHE A 29 -4.06 -20.86 -4.63
N ASP A 30 -5.23 -20.45 -4.13
CA ASP A 30 -6.54 -20.69 -4.72
C ASP A 30 -7.08 -19.34 -5.21
N GLU A 31 -6.69 -18.98 -6.44
CA GLU A 31 -7.06 -17.68 -7.05
C GLU A 31 -8.58 -17.55 -7.25
N ASP A 32 -9.26 -18.66 -7.52
CA ASP A 32 -10.73 -18.70 -7.68
C ASP A 32 -11.43 -18.34 -6.35
N ALA A 33 -10.84 -18.68 -5.20
CA ALA A 33 -11.33 -18.26 -3.88
C ALA A 33 -10.86 -16.85 -3.48
N PHE A 34 -9.70 -16.40 -3.97
CA PHE A 34 -9.16 -15.07 -3.71
C PHE A 34 -9.96 -13.95 -4.39
N ASP A 35 -10.35 -14.15 -5.65
CA ASP A 35 -11.09 -13.18 -6.45
C ASP A 35 -12.38 -12.65 -5.77
N PRO A 36 -13.30 -13.49 -5.27
CA PRO A 36 -14.50 -13.01 -4.57
C PRO A 36 -14.17 -12.41 -3.19
N MET A 37 -13.11 -12.87 -2.54
CA MET A 37 -12.67 -12.32 -1.25
C MET A 37 -12.20 -10.86 -1.42
N VAL A 38 -11.33 -10.59 -2.40
CA VAL A 38 -10.75 -9.24 -2.61
C VAL A 38 -11.78 -8.20 -3.04
N GLN A 39 -12.90 -8.61 -3.66
CA GLN A 39 -14.00 -7.66 -3.96
C GLN A 39 -14.57 -6.97 -2.72
N GLY A 40 -14.43 -7.58 -1.53
CA GLY A 40 -14.84 -6.97 -0.26
C GLY A 40 -13.84 -5.95 0.30
N TYR A 41 -12.63 -5.85 -0.27
CA TYR A 41 -11.53 -5.03 0.23
C TYR A 41 -11.61 -3.64 -0.40
N ASP A 42 -12.55 -2.84 0.08
CA ASP A 42 -12.71 -1.44 -0.30
C ASP A 42 -12.69 -0.57 0.97
N LEU A 43 -11.78 0.40 1.00
CA LEU A 43 -11.62 1.32 2.13
C LEU A 43 -12.43 2.61 1.99
N ARG A 44 -13.01 2.90 0.81
CA ARG A 44 -13.67 4.18 0.52
C ARG A 44 -14.83 4.47 1.47
N ARG A 45 -15.60 3.45 1.85
CA ARG A 45 -16.72 3.61 2.80
C ARG A 45 -16.21 3.87 4.22
N GLN A 46 -15.14 3.21 4.62
CA GLN A 46 -14.58 3.27 5.97
C GLN A 46 -13.91 4.63 6.18
N ILE A 47 -13.10 5.06 5.21
CA ILE A 47 -12.37 6.32 5.30
C ILE A 47 -13.30 7.54 5.27
N GLY A 48 -14.41 7.48 4.53
CA GLY A 48 -15.41 8.56 4.50
C GLY A 48 -16.13 8.77 5.83
N ASN A 49 -16.07 7.79 6.74
CA ASN A 49 -16.63 7.88 8.09
C ASN A 49 -15.55 8.12 9.16
N MET A 50 -14.28 8.28 8.76
CA MET A 50 -13.18 8.42 9.70
C MET A 50 -13.15 9.84 10.26
N ALA A 51 -13.13 9.94 11.59
CA ALA A 51 -13.05 11.21 12.31
C ALA A 51 -11.63 11.51 12.86
N CYS A 52 -10.71 10.54 12.76
CA CYS A 52 -9.32 10.74 13.15
C CYS A 52 -8.47 11.16 11.95
N THR A 53 -7.48 12.00 12.24
CA THR A 53 -6.45 12.35 11.26
C THR A 53 -5.54 11.16 10.97
N TRP A 54 -4.98 11.12 9.78
CA TRP A 54 -4.05 10.08 9.34
C TRP A 54 -2.99 10.66 8.41
N SER A 55 -1.86 9.97 8.33
CA SER A 55 -0.78 10.31 7.41
C SER A 55 -0.33 9.08 6.63
N ALA A 56 -0.17 9.23 5.32
CA ALA A 56 0.44 8.22 4.47
C ALA A 56 1.93 8.54 4.27
N LEU A 57 2.77 7.53 4.44
CA LEU A 57 4.19 7.63 4.11
C LEU A 57 4.57 6.43 3.24
N GLY A 58 5.24 6.68 2.11
CA GLY A 58 5.50 5.63 1.14
C GLY A 58 6.22 6.15 -0.10
N GLY A 59 6.38 5.27 -1.08
CA GLY A 59 7.04 5.63 -2.33
C GLY A 59 6.11 6.20 -3.38
N ALA A 60 6.60 7.18 -4.14
CA ALA A 60 5.85 7.80 -5.21
C ALA A 60 5.59 6.83 -6.38
N GLU A 61 6.48 5.86 -6.59
CA GLU A 61 6.41 4.79 -7.58
C GLU A 61 5.88 3.47 -6.98
N GLY A 62 4.97 3.56 -5.99
CA GLY A 62 4.37 2.42 -5.32
C GLY A 62 3.78 1.39 -6.29
N ASP A 63 4.32 0.17 -6.26
CA ASP A 63 3.92 -0.98 -7.08
C ASP A 63 2.70 -1.73 -6.52
N LEU A 64 2.48 -1.66 -5.20
CA LEU A 64 1.30 -2.24 -4.54
C LEU A 64 0.11 -1.29 -4.47
N CYS A 65 0.37 0.01 -4.42
CA CYS A 65 -0.65 1.04 -4.28
C CYS A 65 -0.22 2.30 -5.06
N PRO A 66 -0.88 2.61 -6.19
CA PRO A 66 -0.61 3.85 -6.92
C PRO A 66 -0.88 5.08 -6.06
N THR A 67 -0.01 6.08 -6.17
CA THR A 67 -0.04 7.32 -5.39
C THR A 67 -1.39 8.04 -5.47
N GLU A 68 -2.07 7.99 -6.62
CA GLU A 68 -3.38 8.61 -6.82
C GLU A 68 -4.45 8.02 -5.89
N ARG A 69 -4.29 6.75 -5.47
CA ARG A 69 -5.20 6.12 -4.50
C ARG A 69 -5.05 6.73 -3.12
N VAL A 70 -3.85 7.12 -2.72
CA VAL A 70 -3.60 7.81 -1.45
C VAL A 70 -4.28 9.16 -1.45
N TYR A 71 -4.15 9.94 -2.53
CA TYR A 71 -4.81 11.23 -2.66
C TYR A 71 -6.34 11.10 -2.71
N ALA A 72 -6.87 10.14 -3.48
CA ALA A 72 -8.31 9.90 -3.53
C ALA A 72 -8.88 9.51 -2.15
N LEU A 73 -8.15 8.72 -1.37
CA LEU A 73 -8.52 8.38 0.00
C LEU A 73 -8.46 9.60 0.93
N ALA A 74 -7.45 10.46 0.78
CA ALA A 74 -7.32 11.69 1.56
C ALA A 74 -8.46 12.67 1.28
N ASP A 75 -8.86 12.82 0.01
CA ASP A 75 -9.98 13.69 -0.40
C ASP A 75 -11.34 13.17 0.07
N LEU A 76 -11.48 11.85 0.27
CA LEU A 76 -12.69 11.23 0.81
C LEU A 76 -12.79 11.34 2.34
N CYS A 77 -11.67 11.54 3.04
CA CYS A 77 -11.62 11.57 4.50
C CYS A 77 -12.27 12.85 5.06
N GLY A 78 -13.14 12.71 6.06
CA GLY A 78 -13.77 13.86 6.74
C GLY A 78 -12.85 14.62 7.70
N ALA A 79 -11.68 14.06 8.02
CA ALA A 79 -10.68 14.63 8.91
C ALA A 79 -9.39 14.99 8.14
N PRO A 80 -8.52 15.86 8.68
CA PRO A 80 -7.25 16.21 8.03
C PRO A 80 -6.41 14.97 7.71
N ALA A 81 -5.89 14.93 6.49
CA ALA A 81 -5.13 13.81 5.95
C ALA A 81 -3.85 14.34 5.32
N SER A 82 -2.71 13.75 5.66
CA SER A 82 -1.41 14.15 5.09
C SER A 82 -0.74 13.01 4.33
N SER A 83 0.21 13.36 3.46
CA SER A 83 1.09 12.36 2.86
C SER A 83 2.49 12.89 2.60
N MET A 84 3.50 12.04 2.77
CA MET A 84 4.88 12.28 2.34
C MET A 84 5.34 11.12 1.47
N LEU A 85 5.57 11.40 0.19
CA LEU A 85 5.91 10.38 -0.81
C LEU A 85 7.32 10.58 -1.35
N TYR A 86 8.14 9.52 -1.35
CA TYR A 86 9.54 9.60 -1.75
C TYR A 86 9.71 9.21 -3.22
N ASP A 87 10.35 10.08 -4.01
CA ASP A 87 10.62 9.85 -5.42
C ASP A 87 11.69 8.78 -5.66
N GLY A 88 11.51 8.02 -6.72
CA GLY A 88 12.35 6.89 -7.10
C GLY A 88 12.19 5.67 -6.18
N THR A 89 11.11 5.59 -5.40
CA THR A 89 10.91 4.55 -4.36
C THR A 89 9.59 3.82 -4.56
N THR A 90 9.59 2.51 -4.34
CA THR A 90 8.41 1.64 -4.49
C THR A 90 7.79 1.36 -3.12
N HIS A 91 7.24 0.15 -2.87
CA HIS A 91 6.68 -0.20 -1.57
C HIS A 91 7.71 -0.11 -0.42
N ALA A 92 8.96 -0.46 -0.68
CA ALA A 92 10.03 -0.37 0.31
C ALA A 92 10.80 0.94 0.13
N LEU A 93 10.90 1.70 1.22
CA LEU A 93 11.59 2.99 1.27
C LEU A 93 13.10 2.86 1.53
N ASP A 94 13.64 1.64 1.51
CA ASP A 94 15.06 1.42 1.64
C ASP A 94 15.78 1.56 0.28
N GLN A 95 17.06 1.89 0.35
CA GLN A 95 18.01 1.80 -0.78
C GLN A 95 17.78 2.76 -1.96
N THR A 96 17.03 3.84 -1.79
CA THR A 96 16.78 4.85 -2.83
C THR A 96 17.25 6.23 -2.38
N PRO A 97 17.65 7.14 -3.29
CA PRO A 97 18.29 8.39 -2.88
C PRO A 97 17.41 9.33 -2.06
N ALA A 98 16.13 9.49 -2.41
CA ALA A 98 15.22 10.41 -1.71
C ALA A 98 15.16 10.19 -0.18
N PRO A 99 14.94 8.97 0.34
CA PRO A 99 14.93 8.72 1.79
C PRO A 99 16.31 8.72 2.44
N VAL A 100 17.39 8.63 1.65
CA VAL A 100 18.78 8.70 2.16
C VAL A 100 19.26 10.13 2.32
N VAL A 101 18.95 11.01 1.36
CA VAL A 101 19.42 12.41 1.36
C VAL A 101 18.36 13.42 1.82
N GLY A 102 17.09 13.01 1.89
CA GLY A 102 15.98 13.82 2.36
C GLY A 102 15.60 13.56 3.82
N PRO A 103 14.40 14.03 4.25
CA PRO A 103 13.89 13.77 5.58
C PRO A 103 13.84 12.27 5.89
N PHE A 104 14.38 11.88 7.03
CA PHE A 104 14.45 10.47 7.42
C PHE A 104 13.06 9.99 7.87
N TRP A 105 12.43 9.14 7.07
CA TRP A 105 11.03 8.76 7.25
C TRP A 105 10.64 8.21 8.62
N PRO A 106 11.49 7.46 9.37
CA PRO A 106 11.12 7.02 10.71
C PRO A 106 10.98 8.19 11.70
N THR A 107 11.78 9.24 11.54
CA THR A 107 11.66 10.46 12.36
C THR A 107 10.39 11.21 12.00
N GLU A 108 10.05 11.31 10.72
CA GLU A 108 8.79 11.95 10.28
C GLU A 108 7.55 11.26 10.86
N ILE A 109 7.55 9.93 10.95
CA ILE A 109 6.48 9.17 11.63
C ILE A 109 6.45 9.50 13.12
N ALA A 110 7.62 9.51 13.78
CA ALA A 110 7.72 9.77 15.21
C ALA A 110 7.24 11.19 15.56
N ASP A 111 7.67 12.19 14.80
CA ASP A 111 7.29 13.59 15.00
C ASP A 111 5.80 13.82 14.72
N TRP A 112 5.27 13.23 13.63
CA TRP A 112 3.84 13.30 13.33
C TRP A 112 2.99 12.69 14.45
N LEU A 113 3.40 11.54 15.00
CA LEU A 113 2.71 10.89 16.12
C LEU A 113 2.81 11.73 17.40
N ALA A 114 4.00 12.24 17.73
CA ALA A 114 4.24 13.06 18.92
C ALA A 114 3.32 14.28 18.94
N ASP A 115 3.15 14.95 17.79
CA ASP A 115 2.27 16.11 17.65
C ASP A 115 0.77 15.79 17.87
N ARG A 116 0.35 14.53 17.80
CA ARG A 116 -1.04 14.10 18.03
C ARG A 116 -1.31 13.61 19.45
N VAL A 117 -0.28 13.08 20.12
CA VAL A 117 -0.43 12.42 21.44
C VAL A 117 0.13 13.23 22.61
N ALA A 118 0.70 14.41 22.32
CA ALA A 118 1.14 15.36 23.36
C ALA A 118 -0.05 15.85 24.21
N ASP A 119 0.24 16.35 25.41
CA ASP A 119 -0.78 16.93 26.31
C ASP A 119 -1.50 18.15 25.70
N ASP A 120 -0.83 18.86 24.80
CA ASP A 120 -1.40 19.93 23.96
C ASP A 120 -1.14 19.61 22.47
N PRO A 121 -2.02 18.82 21.82
CA PRO A 121 -1.81 18.37 20.45
C PRO A 121 -1.80 19.52 19.45
N LYS A 122 -0.84 19.50 18.52
CA LYS A 122 -0.85 20.47 17.42
C LYS A 122 -2.01 20.17 16.46
N PRO A 123 -2.76 21.19 16.00
CA PRO A 123 -3.80 21.00 15.00
C PRO A 123 -3.28 20.24 13.78
N ALA A 124 -3.98 19.18 13.40
CA ALA A 124 -3.65 18.45 12.18
C ALA A 124 -4.08 19.26 10.95
N THR A 125 -3.23 19.29 9.93
CA THR A 125 -3.47 19.96 8.66
C THR A 125 -3.31 18.97 7.51
N SER A 126 -4.08 19.16 6.44
CA SER A 126 -3.90 18.34 5.25
C SER A 126 -2.74 18.87 4.43
N THR A 127 -1.59 18.20 4.50
CA THR A 127 -0.38 18.51 3.74
C THR A 127 0.03 17.31 2.91
N HIS A 128 0.37 17.54 1.64
CA HIS A 128 0.79 16.47 0.74
C HIS A 128 2.07 16.90 0.09
N GLU A 129 3.11 16.12 0.33
CA GLU A 129 4.48 16.44 -0.03
C GLU A 129 5.10 15.29 -0.80
N ARG A 130 6.02 15.66 -1.68
CA ARG A 130 6.94 14.75 -2.33
C ARG A 130 8.35 15.07 -1.87
N VAL A 131 9.10 14.04 -1.50
CA VAL A 131 10.54 14.14 -1.29
C VAL A 131 11.20 13.79 -2.61
N THR A 132 11.70 14.82 -3.28
CA THR A 132 12.36 14.66 -4.58
C THR A 132 13.58 13.74 -4.48
N PHE A 133 14.05 13.25 -5.62
CA PHE A 133 15.28 12.46 -5.72
C PHE A 133 16.50 13.11 -5.04
N PHE A 134 16.52 14.45 -4.95
CA PHE A 134 17.57 15.24 -4.31
C PHE A 134 17.31 15.55 -2.82
N GLY A 135 16.31 14.92 -2.21
CA GLY A 135 16.02 15.03 -0.79
C GLY A 135 15.22 16.28 -0.39
N GLN A 136 14.70 17.04 -1.36
CA GLN A 136 13.90 18.22 -1.07
C GLN A 136 12.44 17.82 -0.90
N ALA A 137 11.85 18.14 0.26
CA ALA A 137 10.41 18.08 0.46
C ALA A 137 9.75 19.28 -0.24
N VAL A 138 8.84 19.00 -1.17
CA VAL A 138 8.08 19.99 -1.93
C VAL A 138 6.60 19.64 -1.91
N PRO A 139 5.68 20.61 -2.07
CA PRO A 139 4.26 20.29 -2.23
C PRO A 139 4.05 19.31 -3.39
N ALA A 140 3.24 18.28 -3.15
CA ALA A 140 2.90 17.31 -4.18
C ALA A 140 2.00 17.94 -5.24
N ASP A 141 2.38 17.79 -6.51
CA ASP A 141 1.54 18.12 -7.65
C ASP A 141 0.43 17.07 -7.79
N ARG A 142 -0.73 17.34 -7.19
CA ARG A 142 -1.91 16.47 -7.30
C ARG A 142 -2.58 16.60 -8.67
N GLN A 143 -1.88 16.22 -9.76
CA GLN A 143 -2.56 16.06 -11.04
C GLN A 143 -3.46 14.83 -10.95
N LEU A 144 -4.75 15.09 -10.77
CA LEU A 144 -5.82 14.11 -10.90
C LEU A 144 -5.81 13.59 -12.35
N VAL A 145 -5.46 12.31 -12.54
CA VAL A 145 -5.70 11.59 -13.79
C VAL A 145 -7.15 11.12 -13.82
#